data_AF-A0A2H4X6L2-F1
#
_entry.id   AF-A0A2H4X6L2-F1
#
_cell.length_a   1.000
_cell.length_b   1.000
_cell.length_c   1.000
_cell.angle_alpha   90.00
_cell.angle_beta   90.00
_cell.angle_gamma   90.00
#
_symmetry.space_group_name_H-M   'P 1'
#
loop_
_entity.id
_entity.type
_entity.pdbx_description
1 polymer ?
#
loop_
_entity_poly.entity_id
_entity_poly.type
_entity_poly.pdbx_seq_one_letter_code
_entity_poly.pdbx_strand_id
1 'polypeptide(L)'
;IRTFTTKSFQICPTANPANCSPGAEPTDSLDCEDSQQLTSNFSRKTHILILATTRSGSSFVGQLLNQHSDVFYLFEPLYHVQYTLIPKMTQNKSPADRRVMLGASRDLLRSLYDCDLYFMENYIKPQPINHTTDKLFRRGASKALCSSPVCDTLSPTDVYLEEGDCVKKCGSLNLTLAMESCKEHEHVALKIVRVPEVSDLRALVEDPRLNLKVIQLVRDPRGILTSRT
;
A
#
# COMPACT_ATOMS: atom_id res chain seq x y z
N ILE A 1 21.36 -19.38 -5.28
CA ILE A 1 19.93 -19.02 -5.09
C ILE A 1 19.51 -19.65 -3.78
N ARG A 2 19.35 -18.86 -2.71
CA ARG A 2 18.95 -19.39 -1.39
C ARG A 2 17.43 -19.41 -1.34
N THR A 3 16.87 -20.61 -1.41
CA THR A 3 15.43 -20.86 -1.33
C THR A 3 15.02 -20.76 0.14
N PHE A 4 14.25 -19.74 0.50
CA PHE A 4 13.58 -19.70 1.80
C PHE A 4 12.34 -20.60 1.73
N THR A 5 12.26 -21.53 2.66
CA THR A 5 11.23 -22.57 2.77
C THR A 5 9.85 -21.96 2.94
N THR A 6 8.95 -22.24 2.00
CA THR A 6 7.51 -21.95 2.09
C THR A 6 6.87 -22.90 3.10
N LYS A 7 6.30 -22.38 4.20
CA LYS A 7 5.29 -23.13 4.95
C LYS A 7 4.03 -23.22 4.08
N SER A 8 3.59 -24.43 3.82
CA SER A 8 2.38 -24.75 3.06
C SER A 8 1.14 -24.25 3.81
N PHE A 9 0.28 -23.51 3.11
CA PHE A 9 -1.05 -23.16 3.59
C PHE A 9 -1.91 -24.43 3.62
N GLN A 10 -2.35 -24.86 4.80
CA GLN A 10 -3.42 -25.86 4.91
C GLN A 10 -4.76 -25.18 4.59
N ILE A 11 -5.40 -25.67 3.53
CA ILE A 11 -6.78 -25.33 3.18
C ILE A 11 -7.68 -26.08 4.17
N CYS A 12 -8.38 -25.35 5.05
CA CYS A 12 -9.45 -25.95 5.83
C CYS A 12 -10.62 -26.32 4.90
N PRO A 13 -11.17 -27.54 4.97
CA PRO A 13 -12.41 -27.86 4.28
C PRO A 13 -13.57 -27.09 4.91
N THR A 14 -14.39 -26.46 4.06
CA THR A 14 -15.63 -25.77 4.44
C THR A 14 -16.61 -26.75 5.09
N ALA A 15 -17.06 -26.46 6.31
CA ALA A 15 -18.14 -27.19 6.97
C ALA A 15 -19.48 -26.84 6.29
N ASN A 16 -20.15 -27.87 5.76
CA ASN A 16 -21.46 -27.74 5.13
C ASN A 16 -22.55 -27.76 6.21
N PRO A 17 -23.43 -26.75 6.33
CA PRO A 17 -24.40 -26.67 7.41
C PRO A 17 -25.68 -27.44 7.05
N ALA A 18 -25.62 -28.77 7.05
CA ALA A 18 -26.80 -29.62 6.88
C ALA A 18 -26.56 -31.05 7.41
N ASN A 19 -26.59 -31.22 8.73
CA ASN A 19 -27.08 -32.40 9.48
C ASN A 19 -26.36 -32.55 10.83
N CYS A 20 -27.03 -32.14 11.91
CA CYS A 20 -26.74 -32.66 13.24
C CYS A 20 -28.06 -33.03 13.91
N SER A 21 -28.27 -34.33 14.13
CA SER A 21 -29.28 -34.87 15.06
C SER A 21 -28.57 -35.35 16.34
N PRO A 22 -29.21 -35.34 17.52
CA PRO A 22 -28.54 -35.57 18.78
C PRO A 22 -28.45 -37.06 19.12
N GLY A 23 -27.26 -37.55 19.46
CA GLY A 23 -27.08 -38.90 19.95
C GLY A 23 -25.66 -39.23 20.42
N ALA A 24 -25.52 -39.31 21.75
CA ALA A 24 -24.55 -40.08 22.54
C ALA A 24 -23.03 -39.73 22.48
N GLU A 25 -22.54 -39.23 23.62
CA GLU A 25 -21.16 -39.40 24.13
C GLU A 25 -21.00 -40.81 24.77
N PRO A 26 -19.77 -41.35 25.04
CA PRO A 26 -18.63 -40.60 25.57
C PRO A 26 -17.20 -41.02 25.14
N THR A 27 -16.26 -40.13 25.50
CA THR A 27 -14.82 -40.33 25.79
C THR A 27 -13.90 -40.76 24.65
N ASP A 28 -13.27 -39.77 24.01
CA ASP A 28 -11.81 -39.75 23.90
C ASP A 28 -11.33 -38.29 23.95
N SER A 29 -10.69 -37.93 25.06
CA SER A 29 -10.16 -36.59 25.31
C SER A 29 -8.90 -36.38 24.46
N LEU A 30 -9.09 -35.82 23.28
CA LEU A 30 -8.02 -35.16 22.52
C LEU A 30 -8.14 -33.66 22.76
N ASP A 31 -7.49 -33.23 23.85
CA ASP A 31 -7.19 -31.83 24.09
C ASP A 31 -6.46 -31.27 22.87
N CYS A 32 -7.20 -30.53 22.03
CA CYS A 32 -6.60 -29.66 21.05
C CYS A 32 -6.02 -28.49 21.86
N GLU A 33 -4.76 -28.63 22.24
CA GLU A 33 -3.98 -27.52 22.77
C GLU A 33 -4.18 -26.31 21.87
N ASP A 34 -4.78 -25.28 22.48
CA ASP A 34 -4.93 -23.94 21.95
C ASP A 34 -3.61 -23.55 21.28
N SER A 35 -3.61 -23.56 19.94
CA SER A 35 -2.48 -23.10 19.16
C SER A 35 -2.35 -21.63 19.46
N GLN A 36 -1.51 -21.35 20.45
CA GLN A 36 -1.11 -20.04 20.94
C GLN A 36 -1.36 -19.03 19.84
N GLN A 37 -2.44 -18.25 19.98
CA GLN A 37 -2.52 -16.97 19.32
C GLN A 37 -1.20 -16.31 19.65
N LEU A 38 -0.30 -16.28 18.68
CA LEU A 38 0.85 -15.42 18.72
C LEU A 38 0.20 -14.04 18.76
N THR A 39 0.00 -13.51 19.97
CA THR A 39 -0.39 -12.13 20.22
C THR A 39 0.81 -11.29 19.83
N SER A 40 1.10 -11.32 18.54
CA SER A 40 2.06 -10.46 17.92
C SER A 40 1.50 -9.07 18.07
N ASN A 41 2.28 -8.17 18.68
CA ASN A 41 2.05 -6.73 18.71
C ASN A 41 2.15 -6.10 17.31
N PHE A 42 1.60 -6.77 16.29
CA PHE A 42 1.44 -6.20 14.97
C PHE A 42 0.30 -5.19 15.01
N SER A 43 0.45 -4.11 14.25
CA SER A 43 -0.70 -3.26 13.91
C SER A 43 -1.87 -4.13 13.45
N ARG A 44 -3.08 -3.79 13.91
CA ARG A 44 -4.32 -4.43 13.42
C ARG A 44 -4.51 -4.22 11.92
N LYS A 45 -3.95 -3.14 11.35
CA LYS A 45 -3.99 -2.87 9.91
C LYS A 45 -2.98 -3.75 9.16
N THR A 46 -3.38 -4.25 8.00
CA THR A 46 -2.47 -4.92 7.06
C THR A 46 -1.87 -3.90 6.11
N HIS A 47 -0.55 -3.84 6.05
CA HIS A 47 0.17 -2.93 5.18
C HIS A 47 0.64 -3.69 3.94
N ILE A 48 0.42 -3.15 2.75
CA ILE A 48 0.76 -3.78 1.49
C ILE A 48 1.73 -2.87 0.73
N LEU A 49 2.88 -3.41 0.35
CA LEU A 49 3.86 -2.72 -0.51
C LEU A 49 3.90 -3.41 -1.86
N ILE A 50 3.43 -2.74 -2.90
CA ILE A 50 3.66 -3.18 -4.28
C ILE A 50 4.99 -2.57 -4.73
N LEU A 51 6.05 -3.37 -4.65
CA LEU A 51 7.37 -2.99 -5.15
C LEU A 51 7.53 -3.48 -6.58
N ALA A 52 7.75 -2.57 -7.51
CA ALA A 52 7.82 -2.92 -8.92
C ALA A 52 8.77 -2.03 -9.71
N THR A 53 9.10 -2.44 -10.93
CA THR A 53 9.69 -1.52 -11.92
C THR A 53 8.60 -0.94 -12.83
N THR A 54 8.93 0.08 -13.62
CA THR A 54 8.00 0.60 -14.64
C THR A 54 7.62 -0.51 -15.65
N ARG A 55 6.41 -0.41 -16.20
CA ARG A 55 5.87 -1.34 -17.23
C ARG A 55 5.75 -2.80 -16.78
N SER A 56 5.69 -3.06 -15.48
CA SER A 56 5.57 -4.40 -14.87
C SER A 56 4.12 -4.89 -14.69
N GLY A 57 3.12 -4.07 -15.06
CA GLY A 57 1.73 -4.34 -14.69
C GLY A 57 1.35 -3.93 -13.27
N SER A 58 2.26 -3.30 -12.51
CA SER A 58 2.00 -2.85 -11.14
C SER A 58 0.81 -1.92 -10.98
N SER A 59 0.49 -1.11 -12.01
CA SER A 59 -0.68 -0.24 -11.98
C SER A 59 -1.98 -1.04 -12.04
N PHE A 60 -2.00 -2.15 -12.80
CA PHE A 60 -3.15 -3.06 -12.85
C PHE A 60 -3.34 -3.76 -11.50
N VAL A 61 -2.25 -4.33 -10.93
CA VAL A 61 -2.31 -4.97 -9.61
C VAL A 61 -2.76 -3.99 -8.52
N GLY A 62 -2.26 -2.75 -8.54
CA GLY A 62 -2.70 -1.71 -7.61
C GLY A 62 -4.19 -1.37 -7.76
N GLN A 63 -4.69 -1.24 -9.00
CA GLN A 63 -6.11 -0.99 -9.25
C GLN A 63 -7.00 -2.15 -8.84
N LEU A 64 -6.53 -3.39 -8.97
CA LEU A 64 -7.25 -4.58 -8.51
C LEU A 64 -7.45 -4.54 -6.99
N LEU A 65 -6.40 -4.22 -6.21
CA LEU A 65 -6.52 -4.07 -4.76
C LEU A 65 -7.43 -2.88 -4.38
N ASN A 66 -7.30 -1.77 -5.10
CA ASN A 66 -8.10 -0.55 -4.90
C ASN A 66 -9.62 -0.74 -5.14
N GLN A 67 -10.07 -1.89 -5.67
CA GLN A 67 -11.51 -2.18 -5.78
C GLN A 67 -12.15 -2.60 -4.46
N HIS A 68 -11.37 -3.15 -3.53
CA HIS A 68 -11.86 -3.60 -2.23
C HIS A 68 -12.21 -2.39 -1.35
N SER A 69 -13.36 -2.43 -0.64
CA SER A 69 -13.85 -1.31 0.19
C SER A 69 -12.87 -0.93 1.29
N ASP A 70 -12.19 -1.91 1.86
CA ASP A 70 -11.34 -1.69 3.05
C ASP A 70 -9.86 -1.47 2.70
N VAL A 71 -9.54 -1.20 1.43
CA VAL A 71 -8.18 -0.87 0.97
C VAL A 71 -8.03 0.62 0.68
N PHE A 72 -7.21 1.28 1.48
CA PHE A 72 -6.70 2.63 1.17
C PHE A 72 -5.47 2.52 0.28
N TYR A 73 -5.61 2.90 -0.99
CA TYR A 73 -4.53 2.78 -2.00
C TYR A 73 -3.89 4.12 -2.34
N LEU A 74 -2.55 4.18 -2.44
CA LEU A 74 -1.83 5.34 -3.00
C LEU A 74 -0.91 4.95 -4.15
N PHE A 75 -1.02 5.71 -5.24
CA PHE A 75 -0.19 5.54 -6.43
C PHE A 75 1.12 6.33 -6.33
N GLU A 76 2.23 5.62 -6.19
CA GLU A 76 3.59 6.18 -6.27
C GLU A 76 3.85 7.41 -5.37
N PRO A 77 3.59 7.35 -4.05
CA PRO A 77 3.78 8.49 -3.14
C PRO A 77 5.22 9.03 -3.11
N LEU A 78 6.21 8.15 -3.37
CA LEU A 78 7.64 8.52 -3.47
C LEU A 78 7.98 9.42 -4.65
N TYR A 79 7.05 9.68 -5.57
CA TYR A 79 7.22 10.68 -6.63
C TYR A 79 7.65 12.03 -6.04
N HIS A 80 7.00 12.46 -4.96
CA HIS A 80 7.24 13.77 -4.33
C HIS A 80 8.61 13.88 -3.67
N VAL A 81 9.07 12.80 -3.02
CA VAL A 81 10.43 12.73 -2.46
C VAL A 81 11.45 12.91 -3.57
N GLN A 82 11.30 12.14 -4.65
CA GLN A 82 12.21 12.21 -5.79
C GLN A 82 12.19 13.59 -6.44
N TYR A 83 11.00 14.16 -6.68
CA TYR A 83 10.83 15.46 -7.30
C TYR A 83 11.43 16.59 -6.45
N THR A 84 11.31 16.53 -5.13
CA THR A 84 11.83 17.56 -4.22
C THR A 84 13.33 17.46 -3.98
N LEU A 85 13.89 16.23 -3.97
CA LEU A 85 15.29 16.01 -3.62
C LEU A 85 16.23 15.97 -4.83
N ILE A 86 15.81 15.46 -5.99
CA ILE A 86 16.67 15.40 -7.19
C ILE A 86 17.27 16.76 -7.57
N PRO A 87 16.51 17.86 -7.64
CA PRO A 87 17.07 19.16 -8.01
C PRO A 87 18.13 19.70 -7.03
N LYS A 88 18.14 19.18 -5.80
CA LYS A 88 19.09 19.59 -4.73
C LYS A 88 20.34 18.71 -4.70
N MET A 89 20.37 17.62 -5.46
CA MET A 89 21.49 16.68 -5.48
C MET A 89 22.52 17.11 -6.53
N THR A 90 23.79 16.91 -6.19
CA THR A 90 24.88 17.18 -7.13
C THR A 90 24.83 16.21 -8.32
N GLN A 91 25.28 16.65 -9.49
CA GLN A 91 25.27 15.83 -10.74
C GLN A 91 25.96 14.47 -10.57
N ASN A 92 26.91 14.36 -9.63
CA ASN A 92 27.49 13.11 -9.20
C ASN A 92 26.61 12.50 -8.11
N LYS A 93 25.85 11.45 -8.43
CA LYS A 93 25.04 10.67 -7.48
C LYS A 93 25.93 10.10 -6.37
N SER A 94 26.19 10.88 -5.34
CA SER A 94 27.06 10.45 -4.26
C SER A 94 26.36 9.34 -3.46
N PRO A 95 27.12 8.41 -2.85
CA PRO A 95 26.54 7.43 -1.94
C PRO A 95 25.74 8.09 -0.79
N ALA A 96 26.13 9.30 -0.39
CA ALA A 96 25.42 10.09 0.61
C ALA A 96 24.04 10.54 0.10
N ASP A 97 23.96 11.05 -1.13
CA ASP A 97 22.69 11.45 -1.76
C ASP A 97 21.71 10.27 -1.87
N ARG A 98 22.22 9.10 -2.29
CA ARG A 98 21.42 7.86 -2.30
C ARG A 98 20.88 7.55 -0.90
N ARG A 99 21.72 7.64 0.14
CA ARG A 99 21.31 7.39 1.52
C ARG A 99 20.23 8.36 2.00
N VAL A 100 20.34 9.65 1.65
CA VAL A 100 19.33 10.66 1.99
C VAL A 100 18.00 10.34 1.32
N MET A 101 17.98 10.01 0.03
CA MET A 101 16.74 9.70 -0.68
C MET A 101 16.09 8.41 -0.20
N LEU A 102 16.89 7.38 0.10
CA LEU A 102 16.38 6.14 0.70
C LEU A 102 15.82 6.37 2.12
N GLY A 103 16.51 7.19 2.93
CA GLY A 103 16.04 7.58 4.26
C GLY A 103 14.70 8.30 4.19
N ALA A 104 14.61 9.37 3.39
CA ALA A 104 13.38 10.11 3.18
C ALA A 104 12.24 9.23 2.63
N SER A 105 12.56 8.30 1.72
CA SER A 105 11.58 7.36 1.18
C SER A 105 11.06 6.39 2.25
N ARG A 106 11.96 5.82 3.07
CA ARG A 106 11.61 4.94 4.18
C ARG A 106 10.73 5.66 5.19
N ASP A 107 11.11 6.87 5.59
CA ASP A 107 10.40 7.65 6.60
C ASP A 107 9.01 8.05 6.11
N LEU A 108 8.89 8.44 4.83
CA LEU A 108 7.60 8.70 4.21
C LEU A 108 6.71 7.44 4.16
N LEU A 109 7.24 6.30 3.71
CA LEU A 109 6.46 5.06 3.67
C LEU A 109 5.98 4.65 5.06
N ARG A 110 6.85 4.79 6.08
CA ARG A 110 6.50 4.47 7.47
C ARG A 110 5.32 5.32 7.95
N SER A 111 5.41 6.64 7.76
CA SER A 111 4.37 7.60 8.14
C SER A 111 3.05 7.35 7.40
N LEU A 112 3.10 7.04 6.10
CA LEU A 112 1.92 6.69 5.32
C LEU A 112 1.23 5.40 5.79
N TYR A 113 1.98 4.39 6.21
CA TYR A 113 1.39 3.18 6.77
C TYR A 113 0.72 3.42 8.13
N ASP A 114 1.17 4.42 8.88
CA ASP A 114 0.50 4.88 10.11
C ASP A 114 -0.64 5.88 9.80
N CYS A 115 -0.99 6.10 8.52
CA CYS A 115 -1.99 7.06 8.06
C CYS A 115 -1.71 8.51 8.46
N ASP A 116 -0.43 8.89 8.60
CA ASP A 116 0.01 10.26 8.76
C ASP A 116 0.36 10.87 7.39
N LEU A 117 -0.62 11.50 6.73
CA LEU A 117 -0.40 12.11 5.42
C LEU A 117 0.21 13.52 5.52
N TYR A 118 0.23 14.15 6.70
CA TYR A 118 0.87 15.46 6.87
C TYR A 118 2.37 15.39 6.60
N PHE A 119 3.01 14.24 6.84
CA PHE A 119 4.43 14.07 6.49
C PHE A 119 4.70 14.28 4.99
N MET A 120 3.71 14.01 4.11
CA MET A 120 3.83 14.28 2.67
C MET A 120 3.99 15.75 2.33
N GLU A 121 3.47 16.67 3.15
CA GLU A 121 3.49 18.11 2.87
C GLU A 121 4.90 18.65 2.72
N ASN A 122 5.88 18.02 3.37
CA ASN A 122 7.30 18.32 3.24
C ASN A 122 7.83 18.14 1.81
N TYR A 123 7.19 17.28 1.03
CA TYR A 123 7.62 16.89 -0.32
C TYR A 123 6.69 17.37 -1.43
N ILE A 124 5.49 17.86 -1.11
CA ILE A 124 4.55 18.39 -2.09
C ILE A 124 4.94 19.84 -2.46
N LYS A 125 4.88 20.16 -3.76
CA LYS A 125 5.19 21.49 -4.30
C LYS A 125 4.09 21.98 -5.25
N PRO A 126 3.53 23.20 -5.06
CA PRO A 126 3.76 24.11 -3.93
C PRO A 126 3.31 23.52 -2.59
N GLN A 127 3.77 24.12 -1.48
CA GLN A 127 3.39 23.63 -0.16
C GLN A 127 1.87 23.72 0.03
N PRO A 128 1.23 22.70 0.63
CA PRO A 128 -0.18 22.73 0.97
C PRO A 128 -0.52 23.92 1.87
N ILE A 129 -1.70 24.49 1.68
CA ILE A 129 -2.23 25.58 2.51
C ILE A 129 -3.39 24.99 3.29
N ASN A 130 -3.37 25.11 4.62
CA ASN A 130 -4.38 24.49 5.51
C ASN A 130 -4.58 23.00 5.18
N HIS A 131 -3.48 22.26 5.06
CA HIS A 131 -3.47 20.83 4.71
C HIS A 131 -4.17 20.48 3.39
N THR A 132 -4.37 21.46 2.50
CA THR A 132 -5.10 21.31 1.25
C THR A 132 -4.17 21.46 0.04
N THR A 133 -4.29 20.57 -0.94
CA THR A 133 -3.43 20.56 -2.14
C THR A 133 -4.11 20.01 -3.38
N ASP A 134 -3.80 20.56 -4.55
CA ASP A 134 -4.17 20.03 -5.85
C ASP A 134 -3.04 19.20 -6.49
N LYS A 135 -1.84 19.18 -5.88
CA LYS A 135 -0.62 18.61 -6.46
C LYS A 135 -0.26 17.21 -5.98
N LEU A 136 -1.20 16.47 -5.39
CA LEU A 136 -0.91 15.07 -5.08
C LEU A 136 -0.87 14.23 -6.37
N PHE A 137 0.33 13.69 -6.67
CA PHE A 137 0.57 12.88 -7.86
C PHE A 137 -0.43 11.73 -7.97
N ARG A 138 -1.19 11.73 -9.07
CA ARG A 138 -2.17 10.69 -9.40
C ARG A 138 -3.14 10.33 -8.26
N ARG A 139 -3.58 11.34 -7.50
CA ARG A 139 -4.55 11.14 -6.41
C ARG A 139 -5.83 10.45 -6.88
N GLY A 140 -6.29 10.72 -8.10
CA GLY A 140 -7.52 10.13 -8.63
C GLY A 140 -7.41 8.64 -8.95
N ALA A 141 -6.21 8.06 -8.88
CA ALA A 141 -6.04 6.60 -8.95
C ALA A 141 -6.48 5.90 -7.65
N SER A 142 -6.69 6.63 -6.56
CA SER A 142 -7.17 6.09 -5.28
C SER A 142 -8.69 6.22 -5.20
N LYS A 143 -9.38 5.10 -4.99
CA LYS A 143 -10.84 5.11 -4.85
C LYS A 143 -11.25 5.83 -3.57
N ALA A 144 -10.53 5.59 -2.47
CA ALA A 144 -10.76 6.23 -1.17
C ALA A 144 -10.62 7.77 -1.21
N LEU A 145 -9.71 8.30 -2.03
CA LEU A 145 -9.58 9.75 -2.24
C LEU A 145 -10.62 10.34 -3.20
N CYS A 146 -11.34 9.47 -3.91
CA CYS A 146 -12.41 9.78 -4.86
C CYS A 146 -13.76 9.31 -4.34
N SER A 147 -13.93 9.22 -3.02
CA SER A 147 -15.19 8.84 -2.39
C SER A 147 -15.40 9.66 -1.13
N SER A 148 -16.64 9.70 -0.64
CA SER A 148 -16.94 10.28 0.67
C SER A 148 -16.14 9.55 1.78
N PRO A 149 -15.64 10.26 2.81
CA PRO A 149 -15.81 11.70 3.10
C PRO A 149 -14.76 12.61 2.42
N VAL A 150 -13.80 12.05 1.67
CA VAL A 150 -12.73 12.84 1.06
C VAL A 150 -13.25 13.66 -0.12
N CYS A 151 -14.22 13.11 -0.85
CA CYS A 151 -14.89 13.77 -1.95
C CYS A 151 -16.40 13.51 -1.91
N ASP A 152 -17.15 14.50 -1.43
CA ASP A 152 -18.60 14.41 -1.25
C ASP A 152 -19.42 14.85 -2.47
N THR A 153 -18.76 15.34 -3.53
CA THR A 153 -19.43 15.84 -4.75
C THR A 153 -19.88 14.73 -5.70
N LEU A 154 -19.57 13.47 -5.40
CA LEU A 154 -19.82 12.34 -6.29
C LEU A 154 -21.15 11.65 -5.95
N SER A 155 -21.98 11.50 -6.98
CA SER A 155 -23.29 10.84 -6.86
C SER A 155 -23.13 9.31 -6.86
N PRO A 156 -24.06 8.53 -6.26
CA PRO A 156 -24.07 7.06 -6.35
C PRO A 156 -24.08 6.51 -7.79
N THR A 157 -24.45 7.33 -8.77
CA THR A 157 -24.42 6.98 -10.21
C THR A 157 -23.02 7.07 -10.84
N ASP A 158 -22.05 7.67 -10.16
CA ASP A 158 -20.66 7.81 -10.62
C ASP A 158 -19.80 6.56 -10.30
N VAL A 159 -20.36 5.36 -10.52
CA VAL A 159 -19.75 4.07 -10.12
C VAL A 159 -18.39 3.81 -10.80
N TYR A 160 -18.15 4.41 -11.97
CA TYR A 160 -16.89 4.31 -12.72
C TYR A 160 -16.39 5.68 -13.14
N LEU A 161 -15.74 6.38 -12.21
CA LEU A 161 -15.01 7.62 -12.53
C LEU A 161 -13.61 7.29 -13.04
N GLU A 162 -13.27 7.83 -14.20
CA GLU A 162 -11.88 7.91 -14.59
C GLU A 162 -11.11 8.83 -13.62
N GLU A 163 -9.82 8.54 -13.41
CA GLU A 163 -8.95 9.30 -12.50
C GLU A 163 -9.01 10.82 -12.77
N GLY A 164 -9.03 11.21 -14.06
CA GLY A 164 -9.08 12.61 -14.46
C GLY A 164 -10.38 13.30 -14.07
N ASP A 165 -11.50 12.59 -14.08
CA ASP A 165 -12.81 13.16 -13.78
C ASP A 165 -13.06 13.26 -12.28
N CYS A 166 -12.54 12.31 -11.49
CA CYS A 166 -12.48 12.47 -10.04
C CYS A 166 -11.75 13.77 -9.66
N VAL A 167 -10.55 14.00 -10.21
CA VAL A 167 -9.75 15.18 -9.88
C VAL A 167 -10.47 16.48 -10.23
N LYS A 168 -11.20 16.53 -11.34
CA LYS A 168 -11.99 17.69 -11.75
C LYS A 168 -13.19 17.92 -10.83
N LYS A 169 -13.95 16.86 -10.49
CA LYS A 169 -15.17 16.96 -9.67
C LYS A 169 -14.87 17.24 -8.19
N CYS A 170 -13.80 16.67 -7.64
CA CYS A 170 -13.48 16.76 -6.22
C CYS A 170 -12.73 18.05 -5.83
N GLY A 171 -12.20 18.83 -6.77
CA GLY A 171 -11.43 20.04 -6.45
C GLY A 171 -10.20 19.72 -5.60
N SER A 172 -9.69 20.64 -4.77
CA SER A 172 -8.47 20.39 -3.98
C SER A 172 -8.63 19.27 -2.94
N LEU A 173 -7.58 18.48 -2.71
CA LEU A 173 -7.57 17.41 -1.71
C LEU A 173 -7.28 17.99 -0.31
N ASN A 174 -8.14 17.69 0.65
CA ASN A 174 -7.88 17.92 2.06
C ASN A 174 -7.18 16.69 2.67
N LEU A 175 -5.93 16.86 3.13
CA LEU A 175 -5.14 15.77 3.69
C LEU A 175 -5.66 15.27 5.04
N THR A 176 -6.35 16.11 5.82
CA THR A 176 -6.98 15.70 7.08
C THR A 176 -8.07 14.66 6.83
N LEU A 177 -8.97 14.92 5.89
CA LEU A 177 -10.03 13.97 5.50
C LEU A 177 -9.44 12.69 4.90
N ALA A 178 -8.37 12.81 4.12
CA ALA A 178 -7.66 11.66 3.58
C ALA A 178 -7.00 10.80 4.68
N MET A 179 -6.50 11.41 5.76
CA MET A 179 -5.97 10.68 6.93
C MET A 179 -7.06 9.95 7.68
N GLU A 180 -8.21 10.59 7.90
CA GLU A 180 -9.37 9.98 8.55
C GLU A 180 -9.86 8.78 7.74
N SER A 181 -10.02 8.95 6.43
CA SER A 181 -10.35 7.87 5.52
C SER A 181 -9.33 6.72 5.61
N CYS A 182 -8.02 7.00 5.55
CA CYS A 182 -6.98 5.96 5.72
C CYS A 182 -7.11 5.21 7.06
N LYS A 183 -7.45 5.92 8.15
CA LYS A 183 -7.64 5.32 9.48
C LYS A 183 -8.86 4.40 9.55
N GLU A 184 -9.89 4.63 8.75
CA GLU A 184 -11.07 3.77 8.67
C GLU A 184 -10.83 2.47 7.89
N HIS A 185 -9.90 2.45 6.94
CA HIS A 185 -9.63 1.26 6.10
C HIS A 185 -8.73 0.24 6.81
N GLU A 186 -9.05 -1.05 6.77
CA GLU A 186 -8.23 -2.09 7.43
C GLU A 186 -6.90 -2.37 6.72
N HIS A 187 -6.78 -1.97 5.45
CA HIS A 187 -5.62 -2.24 4.63
C HIS A 187 -5.07 -0.95 4.00
N VAL A 188 -3.75 -0.78 4.02
CA VAL A 188 -3.08 0.36 3.36
C VAL A 188 -2.14 -0.18 2.29
N ALA A 189 -2.44 0.10 1.01
CA ALA A 189 -1.69 -0.38 -0.13
C ALA A 189 -0.92 0.75 -0.82
N LEU A 190 0.40 0.66 -0.80
CA LEU A 190 1.28 1.64 -1.44
C LEU A 190 1.98 0.99 -2.63
N LYS A 191 1.83 1.59 -3.80
CA LYS A 191 2.58 1.18 -5.01
C LYS A 191 3.79 2.07 -5.20
N ILE A 192 4.98 1.48 -5.35
CA ILE A 192 6.21 2.23 -5.62
C ILE A 192 7.00 1.64 -6.79
N VAL A 193 7.68 2.52 -7.54
CA VAL A 193 8.58 2.15 -8.66
C VAL A 193 9.96 2.78 -8.59
N ARG A 194 10.22 3.59 -7.55
CA ARG A 194 11.41 4.43 -7.41
C ARG A 194 12.45 3.88 -6.44
N VAL A 195 12.20 2.71 -5.86
CA VAL A 195 13.14 1.99 -5.01
C VAL A 195 13.66 0.79 -5.79
N PRO A 196 14.98 0.68 -6.04
CA PRO A 196 15.54 -0.37 -6.88
C PRO A 196 15.40 -1.78 -6.29
N GLU A 197 15.65 -1.93 -5.00
CA GLU A 197 15.74 -3.24 -4.34
C GLU A 197 14.95 -3.28 -3.03
N VAL A 198 14.39 -4.46 -2.69
CA VAL A 198 13.71 -4.68 -1.40
C VAL A 198 14.67 -4.44 -0.22
N SER A 199 15.96 -4.78 -0.40
CA SER A 199 17.04 -4.58 0.58
C SER A 199 17.17 -3.13 1.03
N ASP A 200 16.87 -2.17 0.15
CA ASP A 200 16.91 -0.74 0.47
C ASP A 200 15.81 -0.32 1.46
N LEU A 201 14.75 -1.13 1.60
CA LEU A 201 13.64 -0.94 2.54
C LEU A 201 13.67 -1.95 3.68
N ARG A 202 14.81 -2.63 3.90
CA ARG A 202 14.96 -3.66 4.94
C ARG A 202 14.45 -3.20 6.31
N ALA A 203 14.82 -1.98 6.73
CA ALA A 203 14.38 -1.41 8.00
C ALA A 203 12.85 -1.22 8.12
N LEU A 204 12.15 -1.03 7.00
CA LEU A 204 10.70 -0.95 6.96
C LEU A 204 10.07 -2.35 6.96
N VAL A 205 10.65 -3.29 6.21
CA VAL A 205 10.16 -4.67 6.08
C VAL A 205 10.34 -5.47 7.36
N GLU A 206 11.42 -5.22 8.10
CA GLU A 206 11.73 -5.89 9.36
C GLU A 206 11.12 -5.18 10.59
N ASP A 207 10.37 -4.07 10.42
CA ASP A 207 9.76 -3.35 11.55
C ASP A 207 8.63 -4.21 12.17
N PRO A 208 8.78 -4.70 13.42
CA PRO A 208 7.80 -5.60 14.03
C PRO A 208 6.48 -4.91 14.37
N ARG A 209 6.40 -3.58 14.27
CA ARG A 209 5.15 -2.83 14.50
C ARG A 209 4.26 -2.82 13.25
N LEU A 210 4.82 -3.12 12.08
CA LEU A 210 4.10 -3.17 10.81
C LEU A 210 3.75 -4.61 10.43
N ASN A 211 2.47 -4.89 10.22
CA ASN A 211 2.05 -6.09 9.49
C ASN A 211 2.25 -5.89 7.97
N LEU A 212 3.50 -5.80 7.52
CA LEU A 212 3.84 -5.50 6.12
C LEU A 212 3.88 -6.75 5.25
N LYS A 213 3.14 -6.73 4.14
CA LYS A 213 3.17 -7.71 3.06
C LYS A 213 3.77 -7.08 1.81
N VAL A 214 4.77 -7.70 1.22
CA VAL A 214 5.44 -7.19 0.01
C VAL A 214 5.02 -8.00 -1.21
N ILE A 215 4.48 -7.33 -2.22
CA ILE A 215 4.22 -7.88 -3.54
C ILE A 215 5.30 -7.35 -4.46
N GLN A 216 6.29 -8.18 -4.79
CA GLN A 216 7.36 -7.81 -5.71
C GLN A 216 7.01 -8.22 -7.14
N LEU A 217 6.85 -7.24 -8.03
CA LEU A 217 6.58 -7.46 -9.45
C LEU A 217 7.85 -7.29 -10.27
N VAL A 218 8.32 -8.41 -10.81
CA VAL A 218 9.53 -8.47 -11.65
C VAL A 218 9.09 -8.78 -13.08
N ARG A 219 9.55 -7.97 -14.04
CA ARG A 219 9.34 -8.26 -15.47
C ARG A 219 10.22 -9.43 -15.89
N ASP A 220 9.67 -10.31 -16.73
CA ASP A 220 10.45 -11.34 -17.40
C ASP A 220 11.58 -10.67 -18.22
N PRO A 221 12.86 -11.00 -17.98
CA PRO A 221 13.98 -10.39 -18.68
C PRO A 221 13.92 -10.62 -20.20
N ARG A 222 13.35 -11.74 -20.66
CA ARG A 222 13.19 -12.04 -22.10
C ARG A 222 12.30 -11.01 -22.77
N GLY A 223 11.17 -10.67 -22.13
CA GLY A 223 10.24 -9.65 -22.64
C GLY A 223 10.77 -8.22 -22.57
N ILE A 224 11.83 -7.96 -21.79
CA ILE A 224 12.54 -6.67 -21.80
C ILE A 224 13.50 -6.61 -22.99
N LEU A 225 14.24 -7.68 -23.25
CA LEU A 225 15.21 -7.76 -24.33
C LEU A 225 14.55 -7.71 -25.72
N THR A 226 13.39 -8.35 -25.89
CA THR A 226 12.65 -8.35 -27.16
C THR A 226 11.84 -7.08 -27.42
N SER A 227 11.64 -6.22 -26.41
CA SER A 227 10.91 -4.96 -26.54
C SER A 227 11.80 -3.77 -26.95
N ARG A 228 13.08 -4.01 -27.26
CA ARG A 228 14.07 -2.98 -27.62
C ARG A 228 14.31 -2.83 -29.12
N THR A 229 13.51 -3.47 -29.96
CA THR A 229 13.48 -3.26 -31.42
C THR A 229 12.55 -2.12 -31.80
#